data_AF-A0A1B6IAU9-F1
#
_entry.id   AF-A0A1B6IAU9-F1
#
_cell.length_a   1.000
_cell.length_b   1.000
_cell.length_c   1.000
_cell.angle_alpha   90.00
_cell.angle_beta   90.00
_cell.angle_gamma   90.00
#
_symmetry.space_group_name_H-M   'P 1'
#
loop_
_entity.id
_entity.type
_entity.pdbx_description
1 polymer ?
#
loop_
_entity_poly.entity_id
_entity_poly.type
_entity_poly.pdbx_seq_one_letter_code
_entity_poly.pdbx_strand_id
1 'polypeptide(L)'
;TSGEQAAIQVISSIMRVCAFVLFLSWISSCVAQDGCVCVPVKTTNTDLNDLIRDSPLYSQAASNVTNLNSICITLTAVNTPDNALVEMVIIYSNSTVVQRASIQKPIKPGQFLIAGPARTYKDFIIGNPCPQTYVIYRCVQSGRCLTDFTRADVIVVSSRFRESKSCIEKGLDIARETFPDIQKYYYLPRKSVPCCQKSILFSS
;
A
#
# COMPACT_ATOMS: atom_id res chain seq x y z
N THR A 1 58.07 -36.12 7.38
CA THR A 1 57.11 -36.71 6.42
C THR A 1 55.72 -36.96 7.01
N SER A 2 55.57 -37.32 8.31
CA SER A 2 54.23 -37.54 8.91
C SER A 2 53.46 -36.25 9.29
N GLY A 3 54.15 -35.19 9.75
CA GLY A 3 53.50 -33.92 10.13
C GLY A 3 52.98 -33.06 8.97
N GLU A 4 53.54 -33.25 7.77
CA GLU A 4 53.21 -32.47 6.57
C GLU A 4 51.90 -32.97 5.92
N GLN A 5 51.65 -34.28 5.99
CA GLN A 5 50.41 -34.89 5.51
C GLN A 5 49.20 -34.53 6.40
N ALA A 6 49.41 -34.39 7.71
CA ALA A 6 48.35 -33.97 8.64
C ALA A 6 47.88 -32.53 8.38
N ALA A 7 48.80 -31.61 8.07
CA ALA A 7 48.47 -30.21 7.77
C ALA A 7 47.64 -30.05 6.49
N ILE A 8 47.98 -30.80 5.43
CA ILE A 8 47.26 -30.78 4.15
C ILE A 8 45.81 -31.30 4.31
N GLN A 9 45.60 -32.30 5.16
CA GLN A 9 44.28 -32.89 5.39
C GLN A 9 43.35 -31.96 6.18
N VAL A 10 43.91 -31.19 7.13
CA VAL A 10 43.17 -30.16 7.89
C VAL A 10 42.78 -28.99 6.97
N ILE A 11 43.68 -28.51 6.12
CA ILE A 11 43.41 -27.41 5.18
C ILE A 11 42.33 -27.83 4.15
N SER A 12 42.39 -29.05 3.63
CA SER A 12 41.36 -29.60 2.73
C SER A 12 39.99 -29.66 3.41
N SER A 13 39.94 -30.01 4.70
CA SER A 13 38.68 -30.09 5.46
C SER A 13 38.10 -28.70 5.72
N ILE A 14 38.95 -27.72 6.06
CA ILE A 14 38.55 -26.32 6.25
C ILE A 14 38.01 -25.72 4.95
N MET A 15 38.68 -25.94 3.81
CA MET A 15 38.20 -25.43 2.52
C MET A 15 36.85 -26.03 2.10
N ARG A 16 36.61 -27.31 2.38
CA ARG A 16 35.31 -27.95 2.11
C ARG A 16 34.20 -27.38 2.99
N VAL A 17 34.48 -27.12 4.27
CA VAL A 17 33.52 -26.49 5.20
C VAL A 17 33.23 -25.05 4.78
N CYS A 18 34.25 -24.26 4.43
CA CYS A 18 34.06 -22.89 3.95
C CYS A 18 33.26 -22.84 2.64
N ALA A 19 33.53 -23.73 1.68
CA ALA A 19 32.77 -23.83 0.44
C ALA A 19 31.30 -24.21 0.71
N PHE A 20 31.05 -25.12 1.66
CA PHE A 20 29.69 -25.53 2.03
C PHE A 20 28.91 -24.39 2.73
N VAL A 21 29.56 -23.63 3.62
CA VAL A 21 28.94 -22.47 4.30
C VAL A 21 28.66 -21.33 3.31
N LEU A 22 29.56 -21.07 2.35
CA LEU A 22 29.35 -20.09 1.29
C LEU A 22 28.24 -20.52 0.32
N PHE A 23 28.09 -21.82 0.04
CA PHE A 23 26.98 -22.33 -0.76
C PHE A 23 25.65 -22.23 -0.03
N LEU A 24 25.62 -22.51 1.28
CA LEU A 24 24.42 -22.36 2.11
C LEU A 24 23.99 -20.89 2.25
N SER A 25 24.91 -19.93 2.32
CA SER A 25 24.58 -18.50 2.39
C SER A 25 24.01 -17.93 1.09
N TRP A 26 24.43 -18.48 -0.06
CA TRP A 26 23.84 -18.15 -1.36
C TRP A 26 22.40 -18.64 -1.50
N ILE A 27 22.09 -19.86 -1.04
CA ILE A 27 20.73 -20.39 -1.09
C ILE A 27 19.81 -19.63 -0.11
N SER A 28 20.34 -19.24 1.05
CA SER A 28 19.58 -18.53 2.08
C SER A 28 19.17 -17.10 1.68
N SER A 29 19.89 -16.50 0.73
CA SER A 29 19.61 -15.15 0.22
C SER A 29 18.42 -15.10 -0.73
N CYS A 30 17.99 -16.24 -1.29
CA CYS A 30 16.82 -16.31 -2.18
C CYS A 30 15.50 -16.56 -1.44
N VAL A 31 15.53 -16.98 -0.17
CA VAL A 31 14.32 -17.40 0.57
C VAL A 31 13.90 -16.41 1.68
N ALA A 32 14.64 -15.31 1.86
CA ALA A 32 14.34 -14.29 2.88
C ALA A 32 13.55 -13.09 2.35
N GLN A 33 13.07 -13.13 1.09
CA GLN A 33 12.21 -12.10 0.51
C GLN A 33 10.92 -12.72 -0.04
N ASP A 34 10.17 -13.44 0.81
CA ASP A 34 8.74 -13.65 0.57
C ASP A 34 8.00 -12.31 0.79
N GLY A 35 8.29 -11.33 -0.07
CA GLY A 35 7.51 -10.11 -0.16
C GLY A 35 6.12 -10.48 -0.67
N CYS A 36 5.08 -9.98 0.00
CA CYS A 36 3.72 -10.34 -0.34
C CYS A 36 3.40 -10.06 -1.81
N VAL A 37 2.91 -11.11 -2.50
CA VAL A 37 2.46 -11.02 -3.87
C VAL A 37 1.08 -10.35 -3.89
N CYS A 38 1.01 -9.18 -4.51
CA CYS A 38 -0.25 -8.49 -4.70
C CYS A 38 -1.12 -9.22 -5.72
N VAL A 39 -2.44 -9.16 -5.53
CA VAL A 39 -3.37 -9.64 -6.54
C VAL A 39 -3.15 -8.87 -7.84
N PRO A 40 -2.93 -9.55 -8.98
CA PRO A 40 -2.76 -8.87 -10.26
C PRO A 40 -4.09 -8.25 -10.69
N VAL A 41 -4.11 -6.93 -10.82
CA VAL A 41 -5.28 -6.16 -11.24
C VAL A 41 -4.95 -5.27 -12.43
N LYS A 42 -5.94 -5.01 -13.27
CA LYS A 42 -5.84 -3.98 -14.31
C LYS A 42 -5.93 -2.61 -13.64
N THR A 43 -5.04 -1.69 -14.01
CA THR A 43 -5.03 -0.33 -13.49
C THR A 43 -5.41 0.69 -14.55
N THR A 44 -5.89 1.85 -14.11
CA THR A 44 -6.13 3.01 -14.96
C THR A 44 -4.83 3.74 -15.27
N ASN A 45 -4.84 4.57 -16.31
CA ASN A 45 -3.73 5.47 -16.62
C ASN A 45 -3.80 6.75 -15.77
N THR A 46 -3.78 6.59 -14.44
CA THR A 46 -3.82 7.70 -13.48
C THR A 46 -2.40 8.03 -13.03
N ASP A 47 -1.97 9.27 -13.21
CA ASP A 47 -0.63 9.70 -12.82
C ASP A 47 -0.60 10.26 -11.39
N LEU A 48 0.59 10.32 -10.79
CA LEU A 48 0.74 10.87 -9.44
C LEU A 48 0.25 12.32 -9.36
N ASN A 49 0.49 13.11 -10.41
CA ASN A 49 0.08 14.50 -10.49
C ASN A 49 -1.44 14.67 -10.48
N ASP A 50 -2.20 13.70 -11.00
CA ASP A 50 -3.66 13.72 -10.91
C ASP A 50 -4.12 13.58 -9.45
N LEU A 51 -3.49 12.66 -8.71
CA LEU A 51 -3.79 12.43 -7.30
C LEU A 51 -3.38 13.62 -6.42
N ILE A 52 -2.24 14.27 -6.72
CA ILE A 52 -1.81 15.50 -6.03
C ILE A 52 -2.80 16.64 -6.29
N ARG A 53 -3.20 16.85 -7.55
CA ARG A 53 -4.14 17.90 -7.94
C ARG A 53 -5.50 17.73 -7.27
N ASP A 54 -5.99 16.49 -7.20
CA ASP A 54 -7.33 16.19 -6.69
C ASP A 54 -7.36 15.95 -5.17
N SER A 55 -6.20 16.02 -4.50
CA SER A 55 -6.07 15.96 -3.05
C SER A 55 -6.65 17.22 -2.37
N PRO A 56 -7.34 17.09 -1.21
CA PRO A 56 -7.48 15.89 -0.39
C PRO A 56 -8.54 14.91 -0.91
N LEU A 57 -8.27 13.62 -0.78
CA LEU A 57 -9.17 12.53 -1.15
C LEU A 57 -9.87 11.96 0.09
N TYR A 58 -11.20 11.97 0.07
CA TYR A 58 -12.08 11.51 1.14
C TYR A 58 -12.69 10.16 0.81
N SER A 59 -12.63 9.21 1.73
CA SER A 59 -13.20 7.88 1.50
C SER A 59 -14.73 7.87 1.52
N GLN A 60 -15.29 7.34 0.44
CA GLN A 60 -16.73 7.25 0.20
C GLN A 60 -17.28 5.87 0.61
N ALA A 61 -16.55 4.81 0.28
CA ALA A 61 -16.87 3.43 0.62
C ALA A 61 -15.59 2.60 0.76
N ALA A 62 -15.65 1.49 1.49
CA ALA A 62 -14.52 0.57 1.66
C ALA A 62 -14.96 -0.90 1.79
N SER A 63 -14.08 -1.84 1.43
CA SER A 63 -14.25 -3.27 1.70
C SER A 63 -13.92 -3.60 3.15
N ASN A 64 -14.49 -4.70 3.66
CA ASN A 64 -14.00 -5.43 4.84
C ASN A 64 -13.77 -4.64 6.15
N VAL A 65 -14.35 -3.44 6.33
CA VAL A 65 -14.23 -2.66 7.57
C VAL A 65 -15.58 -2.11 8.05
N THR A 66 -16.04 -2.57 9.20
CA THR A 66 -17.32 -2.16 9.82
C THR A 66 -17.17 -1.03 10.83
N ASN A 67 -15.97 -0.79 11.35
CA ASN A 67 -15.69 0.19 12.40
C ASN A 67 -15.01 1.47 11.88
N LEU A 68 -15.05 1.72 10.57
CA LEU A 68 -14.43 2.89 9.95
C LEU A 68 -15.45 4.01 9.77
N ASN A 69 -15.12 5.21 10.23
CA ASN A 69 -15.93 6.41 9.99
C ASN A 69 -15.52 7.11 8.70
N SER A 70 -14.22 7.40 8.56
CA SER A 70 -13.66 8.06 7.38
C SER A 70 -12.15 7.87 7.29
N ILE A 71 -11.63 8.01 6.07
CA ILE A 71 -10.22 8.13 5.73
C ILE A 71 -10.07 9.40 4.92
N CYS A 72 -9.12 10.23 5.30
CA CYS A 72 -8.61 11.31 4.48
C CYS A 72 -7.22 10.95 3.98
N ILE A 73 -6.94 11.23 2.71
CA ILE A 73 -5.61 11.12 2.11
C ILE A 73 -5.25 12.48 1.52
N THR A 74 -4.19 13.10 2.03
CA THR A 74 -3.60 14.32 1.46
C THR A 74 -2.31 13.95 0.77
N LEU A 75 -2.13 14.39 -0.48
CA LEU A 75 -0.91 14.22 -1.25
C LEU A 75 -0.31 15.59 -1.54
N THR A 76 0.97 15.76 -1.20
CA THR A 76 1.73 17.00 -1.44
C THR A 76 2.98 16.67 -2.22
N ALA A 77 3.22 17.36 -3.34
CA ALA A 77 4.47 17.22 -4.09
C ALA A 77 5.68 17.56 -3.19
N VAL A 78 6.76 16.80 -3.31
CA VAL A 78 8.02 17.07 -2.61
C VAL A 78 9.12 17.44 -3.60
N ASN A 79 10.24 17.95 -3.09
CA ASN A 79 11.37 18.39 -3.94
C ASN A 79 12.00 17.26 -4.77
N THR A 80 11.82 16.00 -4.33
CA THR A 80 12.25 14.85 -5.13
C THR A 80 11.29 14.63 -6.29
N PRO A 81 11.76 14.63 -7.54
CA PRO A 81 10.91 14.42 -8.71
C PRO A 81 10.05 13.17 -8.59
N ASP A 82 8.82 13.27 -9.10
CA ASP A 82 7.84 12.19 -9.16
C ASP A 82 7.50 11.55 -7.80
N ASN A 83 7.72 12.24 -6.68
CA ASN A 83 7.32 11.76 -5.37
C ASN A 83 6.30 12.70 -4.70
N ALA A 84 5.51 12.14 -3.81
CA ALA A 84 4.60 12.90 -2.95
C ALA A 84 4.72 12.46 -1.49
N LEU A 85 4.61 13.43 -0.57
CA LEU A 85 4.27 13.16 0.81
C LEU A 85 2.78 12.80 0.87
N VAL A 86 2.48 11.63 1.42
CA VAL A 86 1.11 11.16 1.67
C VAL A 86 0.84 11.19 3.15
N GLU A 87 -0.13 12.02 3.54
CA GLU A 87 -0.66 12.09 4.90
C GLU A 87 -2.03 11.44 4.92
N MET A 88 -2.19 10.42 5.74
CA MET A 88 -3.44 9.68 5.90
C MET A 88 -3.98 9.84 7.31
N VAL A 89 -5.22 10.30 7.42
CA VAL A 89 -5.96 10.38 8.68
C VAL A 89 -7.10 9.37 8.63
N ILE A 90 -7.06 8.38 9.52
CA ILE A 90 -8.07 7.33 9.65
C ILE A 90 -8.85 7.59 10.92
N ILE A 91 -10.16 7.75 10.81
CA ILE A 91 -11.07 7.95 11.94
C ILE A 91 -11.98 6.74 12.05
N TYR A 92 -11.96 6.10 13.20
CA TYR A 92 -12.80 4.95 13.52
C TYR A 92 -14.13 5.40 14.14
N SER A 93 -15.14 4.53 14.14
CA SER A 93 -16.47 4.81 14.68
C SER A 93 -16.49 5.10 16.18
N ASN A 94 -15.46 4.67 16.92
CA ASN A 94 -15.23 4.96 18.34
C ASN A 94 -14.46 6.28 18.57
N SER A 95 -14.32 7.12 17.55
CA SER A 95 -13.55 8.37 17.56
C SER A 95 -12.04 8.23 17.75
N THR A 96 -11.49 7.00 17.71
CA THR A 96 -10.04 6.83 17.62
C THR A 96 -9.53 7.39 16.29
N VAL A 97 -8.45 8.18 16.36
CA VAL A 97 -7.80 8.79 15.21
C VAL A 97 -6.40 8.19 15.07
N VAL A 98 -6.08 7.73 13.86
CA VAL A 98 -4.75 7.26 13.50
C VAL A 98 -4.24 8.12 12.35
N GLN A 99 -3.07 8.72 12.53
CA GLN A 99 -2.39 9.50 11.50
C GLN A 99 -1.15 8.77 11.02
N ARG A 100 -0.89 8.85 9.71
CA ARG A 100 0.27 8.22 9.08
C ARG A 100 0.83 9.15 8.02
N ALA A 101 2.16 9.22 7.97
CA ALA A 101 2.89 9.89 6.89
C ALA A 101 3.74 8.86 6.14
N SER A 102 3.82 9.00 4.83
CA SER A 102 4.60 8.11 3.96
C SER A 102 5.03 8.85 2.70
N ILE A 103 6.02 8.32 1.99
CA ILE A 103 6.37 8.79 0.66
C ILE A 103 5.73 7.86 -0.36
N GLN A 104 5.02 8.46 -1.33
CA GLN A 104 4.47 7.76 -2.48
C GLN A 104 5.33 8.04 -3.71
N LYS A 105 5.65 6.97 -4.44
CA LYS A 105 6.43 6.98 -5.68
C LYS A 105 5.68 6.18 -6.76
N PRO A 106 5.60 6.65 -8.02
CA PRO A 106 5.04 5.88 -9.11
C PRO A 106 5.95 4.71 -9.47
N ILE A 107 5.34 3.56 -9.72
CA ILE A 107 5.98 2.42 -10.38
C ILE A 107 5.69 2.50 -11.88
N LYS A 108 4.42 2.75 -12.21
CA LYS A 108 3.86 3.00 -13.54
C LYS A 108 2.49 3.66 -13.38
N PRO A 109 1.83 4.17 -14.44
CA PRO A 109 0.51 4.77 -14.31
C PRO A 109 -0.49 3.86 -13.60
N GLY A 110 -1.19 4.43 -12.61
CA GLY A 110 -2.15 3.75 -11.75
C GLY A 110 -1.52 2.80 -10.71
N GLN A 111 -0.19 2.74 -10.58
CA GLN A 111 0.49 1.89 -9.59
C GLN A 111 1.55 2.66 -8.83
N PHE A 112 1.41 2.67 -7.51
CA PHE A 112 2.26 3.45 -6.63
C PHE A 112 2.84 2.58 -5.52
N LEU A 113 4.11 2.80 -5.21
CA LEU A 113 4.74 2.30 -4.00
C LEU A 113 4.62 3.36 -2.92
N ILE A 114 4.11 2.97 -1.75
CA ILE A 114 4.03 3.84 -0.59
C ILE A 114 4.89 3.22 0.53
N ALA A 115 5.88 3.99 0.98
CA ALA A 115 6.79 3.59 2.04
C ALA A 115 6.73 4.61 3.18
N GLY A 116 6.46 4.14 4.40
CA GLY A 116 6.51 4.94 5.60
C GLY A 116 7.07 4.16 6.78
N PRO A 117 7.30 4.82 7.93
CA PRO A 117 7.97 4.20 9.09
C PRO A 117 7.26 2.94 9.62
N ALA A 118 5.93 2.92 9.52
CA ALA A 118 5.12 1.85 10.08
C ALA A 118 4.87 0.69 9.10
N ARG A 119 4.91 0.94 7.78
CA ARG A 119 4.47 -0.03 6.77
C ARG A 119 4.85 0.39 5.34
N THR A 120 5.01 -0.62 4.51
CA THR A 120 5.17 -0.47 3.05
C THR A 120 4.03 -1.19 2.35
N TYR A 121 3.43 -0.54 1.37
CA TYR A 121 2.31 -1.08 0.60
C TYR A 121 2.31 -0.53 -0.83
N LYS A 122 1.55 -1.19 -1.70
CA LYS A 122 1.29 -0.71 -3.06
C LYS A 122 -0.17 -0.33 -3.19
N ASP A 123 -0.41 0.83 -3.79
CA ASP A 123 -1.75 1.26 -4.18
C ASP A 123 -1.91 1.11 -5.69
N PHE A 124 -3.04 0.52 -6.09
CA PHE A 124 -3.45 0.30 -7.47
C PHE A 124 -4.73 1.08 -7.71
N ILE A 125 -4.74 1.99 -8.69
CA ILE A 125 -5.94 2.67 -9.12
C ILE A 125 -6.64 1.76 -10.13
N ILE A 126 -7.69 1.09 -9.68
CA ILE A 126 -8.42 0.09 -10.48
C ILE A 126 -9.61 0.69 -11.22
N GLY A 127 -9.98 1.95 -10.94
CA GLY A 127 -11.05 2.64 -11.65
C GLY A 127 -11.19 4.11 -11.31
N ASN A 128 -11.77 4.86 -12.26
CA ASN A 128 -12.10 6.28 -12.15
C ASN A 128 -13.61 6.47 -12.44
N PRO A 129 -14.51 6.16 -11.48
CA PRO A 129 -15.96 6.10 -11.75
C PRO A 129 -16.58 7.45 -12.13
N CYS A 130 -15.95 8.54 -11.69
CA CYS A 130 -16.31 9.93 -11.97
C CYS A 130 -15.05 10.82 -11.92
N PRO A 131 -15.09 12.06 -12.43
CA PRO A 131 -13.98 13.00 -12.28
C PRO A 131 -13.57 13.15 -10.81
N GLN A 132 -12.27 13.09 -10.53
CA GLN A 132 -11.69 13.24 -9.19
C GLN A 132 -12.15 12.18 -8.17
N THR A 133 -12.72 11.06 -8.65
CA THR A 133 -13.09 9.91 -7.84
C THR A 133 -12.30 8.70 -8.30
N TYR A 134 -11.72 7.97 -7.36
CA TYR A 134 -10.79 6.87 -7.59
C TYR A 134 -11.20 5.64 -6.81
N VAL A 135 -11.01 4.46 -7.39
CA VAL A 135 -11.11 3.18 -6.69
C VAL A 135 -9.69 2.67 -6.47
N ILE A 136 -9.28 2.58 -5.21
CA ILE A 136 -7.92 2.22 -4.80
C ILE A 136 -7.96 0.82 -4.20
N TYR A 137 -7.21 -0.10 -4.79
CA TYR A 137 -6.83 -1.36 -4.16
C TYR A 137 -5.47 -1.21 -3.47
N ARG A 138 -5.41 -1.54 -2.19
CA ARG A 138 -4.19 -1.49 -1.36
C ARG A 138 -3.69 -2.89 -1.04
N CYS A 139 -2.46 -3.14 -1.45
CA CYS A 139 -1.72 -4.37 -1.15
C CYS A 139 -0.64 -4.10 -0.11
N VAL A 140 -0.83 -4.59 1.11
CA VAL A 140 0.17 -4.42 2.19
C VAL A 140 1.32 -5.39 2.00
N GLN A 141 2.54 -4.89 1.89
CA GLN A 141 3.74 -5.68 1.62
C GLN A 141 4.56 -6.01 2.88
N SER A 142 4.42 -5.22 3.93
CA SER A 142 5.13 -5.43 5.20
C SER A 142 4.34 -6.31 6.18
N GLY A 143 5.00 -7.31 6.77
CA GLY A 143 4.42 -8.21 7.79
C GLY A 143 3.93 -9.54 7.19
N ARG A 144 2.90 -10.17 7.80
CA ARG A 144 2.21 -11.31 7.19
C ARG A 144 1.39 -10.82 6.00
N CYS A 145 1.33 -11.56 4.90
CA CYS A 145 0.51 -11.19 3.75
C CYS A 145 -0.97 -11.20 4.11
N LEU A 146 -1.53 -10.01 4.29
CA LEU A 146 -2.92 -9.82 4.73
C LEU A 146 -3.90 -9.81 3.56
N THR A 147 -3.41 -9.56 2.34
CA THR A 147 -4.24 -9.21 1.19
C THR A 147 -4.31 -10.37 0.19
N ASP A 148 -5.49 -10.95 0.01
CA ASP A 148 -5.83 -11.92 -1.05
C ASP A 148 -7.14 -11.49 -1.75
N PHE A 149 -7.65 -12.29 -2.70
CA PHE A 149 -8.88 -11.97 -3.44
C PHE A 149 -10.12 -11.78 -2.53
N THR A 150 -10.15 -12.40 -1.36
CA THR A 150 -11.27 -12.33 -0.40
C THR A 150 -11.08 -11.22 0.65
N ARG A 151 -9.83 -10.81 0.87
CA ARG A 151 -9.42 -9.84 1.90
C ARG A 151 -8.74 -8.60 1.34
N ALA A 152 -8.96 -8.29 0.06
CA ALA A 152 -8.41 -7.09 -0.54
C ALA A 152 -8.97 -5.82 0.12
N ASP A 153 -8.07 -4.89 0.47
CA ASP A 153 -8.40 -3.56 1.00
C ASP A 153 -8.70 -2.66 -0.20
N VAL A 154 -9.97 -2.37 -0.44
CA VAL A 154 -10.45 -1.60 -1.58
C VAL A 154 -11.26 -0.42 -1.06
N ILE A 155 -10.89 0.78 -1.49
CA ILE A 155 -11.49 2.02 -1.00
C ILE A 155 -11.87 2.89 -2.20
N VAL A 156 -13.12 3.37 -2.22
CA VAL A 156 -13.55 4.43 -3.13
C VAL A 156 -13.25 5.76 -2.46
N VAL A 157 -12.50 6.64 -3.11
CA VAL A 157 -12.16 7.98 -2.61
C VAL A 157 -12.55 9.06 -3.61
N SER A 158 -12.87 10.26 -3.14
CA SER A 158 -13.19 11.42 -4.00
C SER A 158 -12.60 12.69 -3.42
N SER A 159 -12.22 13.65 -4.26
CA SER A 159 -11.90 15.02 -3.84
C SER A 159 -13.07 15.72 -3.13
N ARG A 160 -14.30 15.27 -3.40
CA ARG A 160 -15.50 15.77 -2.75
C ARG A 160 -15.69 15.09 -1.41
N PHE A 161 -15.87 15.89 -0.36
CA PHE A 161 -16.17 15.36 0.97
C PHE A 161 -17.39 14.42 0.96
N ARG A 162 -18.41 14.72 0.15
CA ARG A 162 -19.56 13.85 -0.11
C ARG A 162 -19.75 13.70 -1.61
N GLU A 163 -19.44 12.53 -2.13
CA GLU A 163 -19.66 12.22 -3.53
C GLU A 163 -21.11 11.79 -3.80
N SER A 164 -21.59 11.97 -5.03
CA SER A 164 -22.90 11.50 -5.44
C SER A 164 -23.03 9.98 -5.33
N LYS A 165 -24.22 9.50 -4.95
CA LYS A 165 -24.50 8.07 -4.81
C LYS A 165 -24.18 7.28 -6.10
N SER A 166 -24.49 7.84 -7.26
CA SER A 166 -24.22 7.19 -8.56
C SER A 166 -22.73 6.96 -8.79
N CYS A 167 -21.87 7.92 -8.47
CA CYS A 167 -20.41 7.76 -8.58
C CYS A 167 -19.87 6.73 -7.58
N ILE A 168 -20.41 6.71 -6.37
CA ILE A 168 -20.01 5.73 -5.35
C ILE A 168 -20.39 4.32 -5.79
N GLU A 169 -21.63 4.10 -6.26
CA GLU A 169 -22.06 2.80 -6.76
C GLU A 169 -21.22 2.33 -7.95
N LYS A 170 -20.95 3.20 -8.93
CA LYS A 170 -20.03 2.87 -10.04
C LYS A 170 -18.64 2.44 -9.54
N GLY A 171 -18.13 3.11 -8.50
CA GLY A 171 -16.86 2.73 -7.88
C GLY A 171 -16.93 1.36 -7.19
N LEU A 172 -18.05 1.05 -6.54
CA LEU A 172 -18.30 -0.26 -5.94
C LEU A 172 -18.49 -1.36 -6.98
N ASP A 173 -19.12 -1.07 -8.11
CA ASP A 173 -19.27 -2.02 -9.22
C ASP A 173 -17.90 -2.41 -9.79
N ILE A 174 -17.02 -1.44 -10.04
CA ILE A 174 -15.62 -1.71 -10.45
C ILE A 174 -14.90 -2.57 -9.40
N ALA A 175 -15.10 -2.28 -8.11
CA ALA A 175 -14.50 -3.06 -7.04
C ALA A 175 -15.01 -4.51 -7.02
N ARG A 176 -16.32 -4.73 -7.18
CA ARG A 176 -16.96 -6.05 -7.25
C ARG A 176 -16.54 -6.84 -8.49
N GLU A 177 -16.41 -6.17 -9.64
CA GLU A 177 -15.91 -6.79 -10.87
C GLU A 177 -14.45 -7.25 -10.72
N THR A 178 -13.63 -6.46 -10.02
CA THR A 178 -12.21 -6.78 -9.79
C THR A 178 -12.02 -7.83 -8.68
N PHE A 179 -12.85 -7.79 -7.64
CA PHE A 179 -12.80 -8.66 -6.47
C PHE A 179 -14.20 -9.22 -6.15
N PRO A 180 -14.67 -10.22 -6.90
CA PRO A 180 -16.01 -10.78 -6.74
C PRO A 180 -16.18 -11.54 -5.41
N ASP A 181 -15.09 -12.01 -4.81
CA ASP A 181 -15.11 -12.79 -3.57
C ASP A 181 -15.16 -11.91 -2.30
N ILE A 182 -15.07 -10.59 -2.43
CA ILE A 182 -15.30 -9.67 -1.31
C ILE A 182 -16.81 -9.62 -1.04
N GLN A 183 -17.21 -10.19 0.10
CA GLN A 183 -18.63 -10.32 0.46
C GLN A 183 -19.33 -8.98 0.71
N LYS A 184 -18.61 -7.97 1.22
CA LYS A 184 -19.22 -6.73 1.71
C LYS A 184 -18.37 -5.49 1.44
N TYR A 185 -19.06 -4.49 0.92
CA TYR A 185 -18.59 -3.11 0.82
C TYR A 185 -19.51 -2.22 1.65
N TYR A 186 -18.93 -1.26 2.35
CA TYR A 186 -19.64 -0.40 3.26
C TYR A 186 -19.52 1.06 2.82
N TYR A 187 -20.66 1.74 2.78
CA TYR A 187 -20.69 3.19 2.73
C TYR A 187 -20.13 3.76 4.02
N LEU A 188 -19.16 4.67 3.90
CA LEU A 188 -18.55 5.27 5.08
C LEU A 188 -19.41 6.44 5.60
N PRO A 189 -19.60 6.58 6.93
CA PRO A 189 -20.44 7.64 7.49
C PRO A 189 -19.94 9.06 7.24
N ARG A 190 -18.61 9.28 7.24
CA ARG A 190 -17.97 10.61 7.11
C ARG A 190 -18.58 11.65 8.05
N LYS A 191 -18.82 11.27 9.31
CA LYS A 191 -19.46 12.17 10.29
C LYS A 191 -18.49 13.23 10.84
N SER A 192 -17.19 12.99 10.73
CA SER A 192 -16.14 13.87 11.26
C SER A 192 -15.72 14.89 10.20
N VAL A 193 -15.99 16.18 10.45
CA VAL A 193 -15.61 17.30 9.58
C VAL A 193 -14.60 18.20 10.31
N PRO A 194 -13.49 18.63 9.67
CA PRO A 194 -12.79 18.05 8.52
C PRO A 194 -11.77 17.00 8.99
N CYS A 195 -11.82 15.78 8.45
CA CYS A 195 -10.82 14.74 8.75
C CYS A 195 -9.41 15.05 8.22
N CYS A 196 -9.28 16.00 7.30
CA CYS A 196 -8.02 16.45 6.70
C CYS A 196 -7.50 17.76 7.32
N GLN A 197 -7.48 17.91 8.64
CA GLN A 197 -6.72 19.03 9.20
C GLN A 197 -5.24 18.80 8.86
N LYS A 198 -4.65 19.71 8.08
CA LYS A 198 -3.20 19.71 7.81
C LYS A 198 -2.48 19.58 9.15
N SER A 199 -1.51 18.67 9.21
CA SER A 199 -0.60 18.67 10.35
C SER A 199 0.10 20.03 10.39
N ILE A 200 0.09 20.70 11.56
CA ILE A 200 0.74 22.01 11.78
C ILE A 200 2.28 21.91 11.61
N LEU A 201 2.81 20.69 11.42
CA LEU A 201 4.23 20.39 11.35
C LEU A 201 4.94 20.92 10.09
N PHE A 202 4.22 21.38 9.07
CA PHE A 202 4.82 21.87 7.81
C PHE A 202 4.28 23.23 7.35
N SER A 203 3.64 24.01 8.22
CA SER A 203 3.35 25.42 7.94
C SER A 203 4.53 26.30 8.37
N SER A 204 5.55 26.37 7.52
CA SER A 204 6.65 27.34 7.63
C SER A 204 6.93 27.93 6.26
#